data_AF-A0A4Z2DWU2-F1
#
_entry.id   AF-A0A4Z2DWU2-F1
#
_cell.length_a   1.000
_cell.length_b   1.000
_cell.length_c   1.000
_cell.angle_alpha   90.00
_cell.angle_beta   90.00
_cell.angle_gamma   90.00
#
_symmetry.space_group_name_H-M   'P 1'
#
loop_
_entity.id
_entity.type
_entity.pdbx_description
1 polymer ?
#
loop_
_entity_poly.entity_id
_entity_poly.type
_entity_poly.pdbx_seq_one_letter_code
_entity_poly.pdbx_strand_id
1 'polypeptide(L)'
;MVKYEKGHPSVLAIKKLEECLENSHDKHLVLETLQSLQLQCNTDPAVRKLLIDMNAVNILISLCDSHVAVDDYDLCASLLNVLSKIIKDHSDSVNEDHIRKVINLLLKQVDELDKNSFTDSKSNLIAGVYSVLHFSCTRNEKNRTFISETQAVNKTVTFLAKMADLFENLPFNTFYPALKHGCAFLRSLTHDDDFDVEFGFGSENARTIAKSGSCLEVFVILVSKILNSSNVIGISDLFQTLSTIITREELCTKFASLNGIDILMQSIYFNMKSIVIVSSGLMLLQAVCGSDACKLSVGNWSMHNISGPQLIVDIFEEYINSPIVTKHLSRVIAILTLRLPDLAKSLITSGASMYLIKVLNVYK
;
A
#
# COMPACT_ATOMS: atom_id res chain seq x y z
N MET A 1 25.21 -33.89 12.24
CA MET A 1 25.31 -33.64 10.79
C MET A 1 25.54 -32.15 10.58
N VAL A 2 26.74 -31.74 10.19
CA VAL A 2 27.00 -30.32 9.89
C VAL A 2 26.31 -30.04 8.56
N LYS A 3 25.21 -29.28 8.60
CA LYS A 3 24.27 -29.11 7.48
C LYS A 3 24.90 -28.41 6.26
N TYR A 4 26.10 -27.83 6.39
CA TYR A 4 26.80 -27.05 5.36
C TYR A 4 28.34 -27.19 5.43
N GLU A 5 28.92 -28.26 4.87
CA GLU A 5 30.38 -28.46 4.84
C GLU A 5 31.14 -27.42 3.99
N LYS A 6 30.47 -26.81 2.99
CA LYS A 6 31.05 -25.80 2.08
C LYS A 6 30.64 -24.35 2.43
N GLY A 7 30.03 -24.14 3.60
CA GLY A 7 29.46 -22.86 4.00
C GLY A 7 27.98 -22.71 3.62
N HIS A 8 27.28 -21.82 4.30
CA HIS A 8 25.85 -21.60 4.08
C HIS A 8 25.60 -21.02 2.67
N PRO A 9 24.65 -21.55 1.88
CA PRO A 9 24.39 -21.10 0.51
C PRO A 9 24.16 -19.60 0.37
N SER A 10 23.45 -18.98 1.32
CA SER A 10 23.17 -17.53 1.29
C SER A 10 24.43 -16.69 1.53
N VAL A 11 25.36 -17.20 2.36
CA VAL A 11 26.64 -16.51 2.61
C VAL A 11 27.51 -16.57 1.36
N LEU A 12 27.56 -17.74 0.70
CA LEU A 12 28.28 -17.87 -0.56
C LEU A 12 27.69 -16.96 -1.64
N ALA A 13 26.36 -16.82 -1.70
CA ALA A 13 25.71 -15.91 -2.62
C ALA A 13 26.06 -14.44 -2.37
N ILE A 14 26.09 -13.99 -1.11
CA ILE A 14 26.50 -12.60 -0.80
C ILE A 14 27.96 -12.35 -1.17
N LYS A 15 28.87 -13.29 -0.87
CA LYS A 15 30.28 -13.17 -1.28
C LYS A 15 30.44 -13.05 -2.79
N LYS A 16 29.66 -13.81 -3.56
CA LYS A 16 29.63 -13.68 -5.03
C LYS A 16 29.15 -12.29 -5.48
N LEU A 17 28.12 -11.74 -4.83
CA LEU A 17 27.66 -10.37 -5.14
C LEU A 17 28.71 -9.32 -4.79
N GLU A 18 29.44 -9.50 -3.69
CA GLU A 18 30.57 -8.65 -3.31
C GLU A 18 31.69 -8.71 -4.36
N GLU A 19 32.07 -9.91 -4.81
CA GLU A 19 33.03 -10.10 -5.91
C GLU A 19 32.57 -9.44 -7.22
N CYS A 20 31.28 -9.52 -7.54
CA CYS A 20 30.69 -8.85 -8.71
C CYS A 20 30.77 -7.31 -8.61
N LEU A 21 30.58 -6.76 -7.40
CA LEU A 21 30.69 -5.32 -7.14
C LEU A 21 32.13 -4.82 -7.34
N GLU A 22 33.12 -5.64 -6.99
CA GLU A 22 34.54 -5.28 -7.07
C GLU A 22 35.16 -5.51 -8.47
N ASN A 23 34.79 -6.61 -9.16
CA ASN A 23 35.66 -7.15 -10.22
C ASN A 23 35.00 -7.41 -11.58
N SER A 24 33.68 -7.66 -11.66
CA SER A 24 33.10 -8.20 -12.90
C SER A 24 31.84 -7.52 -13.42
N HIS A 25 31.04 -6.83 -12.59
CA HIS A 25 29.71 -6.30 -12.94
C HIS A 25 28.90 -7.26 -13.86
N ASP A 26 29.10 -8.57 -13.73
CA ASP A 26 28.52 -9.57 -14.62
C ASP A 26 27.04 -9.71 -14.29
N LYS A 27 26.21 -9.10 -15.14
CA LYS A 27 24.75 -9.09 -15.00
C LYS A 27 24.15 -10.48 -14.87
N HIS A 28 24.64 -11.46 -15.64
CA HIS A 28 24.08 -12.81 -15.62
C HIS A 28 24.34 -13.47 -14.26
N LEU A 29 25.57 -13.35 -13.77
CA LEU A 29 25.97 -13.89 -12.47
C LEU A 29 25.22 -13.22 -11.31
N VAL A 30 25.00 -11.90 -11.38
CA VAL A 30 24.20 -11.17 -10.38
C VAL A 30 22.77 -11.70 -10.38
N LEU A 31 22.11 -11.81 -11.54
CA LEU A 31 20.73 -12.28 -11.63
C LEU A 31 20.56 -13.71 -11.10
N GLU A 32 21.44 -14.63 -11.49
CA GLU A 32 21.43 -16.01 -10.99
C GLU A 32 21.56 -16.04 -9.45
N THR A 33 22.47 -15.23 -8.92
CA THR A 33 22.71 -15.13 -7.49
C THR A 33 21.52 -14.56 -6.74
N LEU A 34 20.83 -13.55 -7.30
CA LEU A 34 19.62 -12.97 -6.71
C LEU A 34 18.45 -13.96 -6.68
N GLN A 35 18.27 -14.78 -7.73
CA GLN A 35 17.24 -15.82 -7.73
C GLN A 35 17.44 -16.83 -6.59
N SER A 36 18.69 -17.25 -6.35
CA SER A 36 19.05 -18.14 -5.25
C SER A 36 18.75 -17.52 -3.88
N LEU A 37 19.14 -16.26 -3.67
CA LEU A 37 18.86 -15.52 -2.44
C LEU A 37 17.36 -15.34 -2.20
N GLN A 38 16.61 -15.03 -3.24
CA GLN A 38 15.17 -14.79 -3.17
C GLN A 38 14.40 -16.03 -2.65
N LEU A 39 14.82 -17.23 -3.03
CA LEU A 39 14.24 -18.47 -2.53
C LEU A 39 14.52 -18.67 -1.04
N GLN A 40 15.73 -18.34 -0.59
CA GLN A 40 16.19 -18.58 0.78
C GLN A 40 15.66 -17.54 1.78
N CYS A 41 15.45 -16.29 1.36
CA CYS A 41 14.89 -15.24 2.24
C CYS A 41 13.42 -15.48 2.64
N ASN A 42 12.70 -16.31 1.88
CA ASN A 42 11.29 -16.60 2.16
C ASN A 42 11.10 -17.73 3.18
N THR A 43 12.12 -18.53 3.45
CA THR A 43 11.98 -19.78 4.22
C THR A 43 12.30 -19.64 5.70
N ASP A 44 13.26 -18.79 6.08
CA ASP A 44 13.76 -18.73 7.46
C ASP A 44 14.20 -17.30 7.88
N PRO A 45 13.61 -16.70 8.93
CA PRO A 45 14.05 -15.42 9.49
C PRO A 45 15.54 -15.41 9.89
N ALA A 46 16.10 -16.53 10.35
CA ALA A 46 17.51 -16.61 10.73
C ALA A 46 18.45 -16.38 9.54
N VAL A 47 18.03 -16.76 8.33
CA VAL A 47 18.78 -16.50 7.09
C VAL A 47 18.81 -15.00 6.79
N ARG A 48 17.73 -14.27 7.02
CA ARG A 48 17.71 -12.81 6.83
C ARG A 48 18.68 -12.11 7.76
N LYS A 49 18.69 -12.49 9.04
CA LYS A 49 19.64 -11.96 10.03
C LYS A 49 21.09 -12.28 9.65
N LEU A 50 21.38 -13.51 9.23
CA LEU A 50 22.70 -13.90 8.73
C LEU A 50 23.14 -13.05 7.51
N LEU A 51 22.24 -12.77 6.58
CA LEU A 51 22.52 -11.93 5.41
C LEU A 51 22.82 -10.49 5.80
N ILE A 52 22.07 -9.95 6.77
CA ILE A 52 22.32 -8.61 7.34
C ILE A 52 23.71 -8.55 7.99
N ASP A 53 24.06 -9.55 8.79
CA ASP A 53 25.37 -9.65 9.44
C ASP A 53 26.52 -9.79 8.42
N MET A 54 26.19 -10.22 7.18
CA MET A 54 27.11 -10.27 6.04
C MET A 54 27.04 -9.05 5.14
N ASN A 55 26.60 -7.91 5.68
CA ASN A 55 26.62 -6.61 4.99
C ASN A 55 25.78 -6.57 3.69
N ALA A 56 24.79 -7.47 3.54
CA ALA A 56 23.99 -7.59 2.33
C ALA A 56 23.26 -6.28 1.97
N VAL A 57 22.85 -5.49 2.97
CA VAL A 57 22.18 -4.19 2.76
C VAL A 57 23.07 -3.24 1.96
N ASN A 58 24.33 -3.08 2.36
CA ASN A 58 25.28 -2.21 1.67
C ASN A 58 25.66 -2.73 0.29
N ILE A 59 25.87 -4.03 0.15
CA ILE A 59 26.24 -4.66 -1.12
C ILE A 59 25.12 -4.47 -2.15
N LEU A 60 23.86 -4.76 -1.79
CA LEU A 60 22.72 -4.65 -2.69
C LEU A 60 22.42 -3.20 -3.09
N ILE A 61 22.54 -2.24 -2.15
CA ILE A 61 22.37 -0.82 -2.47
C ILE A 61 23.49 -0.34 -3.40
N SER A 62 24.75 -0.70 -3.13
CA SER A 62 25.89 -0.29 -3.96
C SER A 62 25.82 -0.86 -5.38
N LEU A 63 25.41 -2.13 -5.53
CA LEU A 63 25.16 -2.72 -6.85
C LEU A 63 24.01 -2.00 -7.57
N CYS A 64 22.94 -1.65 -6.85
CA CYS A 64 21.83 -0.89 -7.43
C CYS A 64 22.33 0.47 -7.94
N ASP A 65 23.12 1.20 -7.15
CA ASP A 65 23.69 2.49 -7.53
C ASP A 65 24.54 2.38 -8.82
N SER A 66 25.38 1.33 -8.94
CA SER A 66 26.20 1.12 -10.14
C SER A 66 25.38 0.83 -11.39
N HIS A 67 24.25 0.12 -11.26
CA HIS A 67 23.41 -0.28 -12.40
C HIS A 67 22.38 0.80 -12.79
N VAL A 68 21.98 1.67 -11.85
CA VAL A 68 21.17 2.87 -12.17
C VAL A 68 21.95 3.83 -13.07
N ALA A 69 23.28 3.91 -12.94
CA ALA A 69 24.11 4.79 -13.77
C ALA A 69 24.13 4.43 -15.27
N VAL A 70 23.79 3.18 -15.60
CA VAL A 70 23.71 2.65 -16.98
C VAL A 70 22.26 2.29 -17.38
N ASP A 71 21.28 2.82 -16.65
CA ASP A 71 19.84 2.64 -16.89
C ASP A 71 19.35 1.17 -16.89
N ASP A 72 20.02 0.27 -16.15
CA ASP A 72 19.60 -1.14 -16.02
C ASP A 72 18.56 -1.31 -14.90
N TYR A 73 17.37 -0.73 -15.13
CA TYR A 73 16.31 -0.63 -14.12
C TYR A 73 15.74 -1.99 -13.69
N ASP A 74 15.73 -3.01 -14.56
CA ASP A 74 15.21 -4.34 -14.22
C ASP A 74 16.13 -5.08 -13.23
N LEU A 75 17.44 -4.93 -13.39
CA LEU A 75 18.40 -5.46 -12.43
C LEU A 75 18.30 -4.74 -11.09
N CYS A 76 18.18 -3.40 -11.12
CA CYS A 76 17.99 -2.58 -9.92
C CYS A 76 16.70 -2.96 -9.18
N ALA A 77 15.59 -3.16 -9.90
CA ALA A 77 14.35 -3.65 -9.32
C ALA A 77 14.52 -5.03 -8.65
N SER A 78 15.28 -5.93 -9.26
CA SER A 78 15.58 -7.25 -8.70
C SER A 78 16.42 -7.17 -7.42
N LEU A 79 17.43 -6.32 -7.40
CA LEU A 79 18.27 -6.04 -6.23
C LEU A 79 17.43 -5.49 -5.07
N LEU A 80 16.60 -4.47 -5.33
CA LEU A 80 15.72 -3.87 -4.32
C LEU A 80 14.64 -4.84 -3.83
N ASN A 81 14.13 -5.71 -4.70
CA ASN A 81 13.18 -6.75 -4.29
C ASN A 81 13.83 -7.75 -3.32
N VAL A 82 15.06 -8.22 -3.60
CA VAL A 82 15.80 -9.09 -2.66
C VAL A 82 16.10 -8.34 -1.36
N LEU A 83 16.54 -7.08 -1.44
CA LEU A 83 16.78 -6.25 -0.26
C LEU A 83 15.52 -6.14 0.61
N SER A 84 14.37 -5.83 0.01
CA SER A 84 13.09 -5.71 0.70
C SER A 84 12.70 -6.98 1.48
N LYS A 85 13.07 -8.16 0.97
CA LYS A 85 12.84 -9.45 1.63
C LYS A 85 13.82 -9.71 2.77
N ILE A 86 15.07 -9.27 2.64
CA ILE A 86 16.08 -9.37 3.70
C ILE A 86 15.68 -8.51 4.89
N ILE A 87 15.29 -7.25 4.65
CA ILE A 87 14.95 -6.30 5.72
C ILE A 87 13.55 -6.49 6.29
N LYS A 88 12.73 -7.36 5.69
CA LYS A 88 11.39 -7.67 6.20
C LYS A 88 11.52 -8.26 7.61
N ASP A 89 10.88 -7.58 8.57
CA ASP A 89 10.94 -7.85 10.01
C ASP A 89 12.29 -7.50 10.68
N HIS A 90 13.18 -6.79 9.97
CA HIS A 90 14.50 -6.34 10.41
C HIS A 90 14.77 -4.89 9.94
N SER A 91 13.81 -3.99 10.16
CA SER A 91 13.85 -2.59 9.72
C SER A 91 15.01 -1.79 10.32
N ASP A 92 15.49 -2.21 11.49
CA ASP A 92 16.68 -1.70 12.20
C ASP A 92 17.99 -1.89 11.43
N SER A 93 18.03 -2.85 10.49
CA SER A 93 19.20 -3.09 9.63
C SER A 93 19.45 -1.99 8.59
N VAL A 94 18.48 -1.09 8.39
CA VAL A 94 18.54 0.00 7.41
C VAL A 94 18.68 1.32 8.14
N ASN A 95 19.84 1.97 8.02
CA ASN A 95 20.10 3.27 8.63
C ASN A 95 19.63 4.44 7.74
N GLU A 96 19.72 5.66 8.26
CA GLU A 96 19.30 6.88 7.56
C GLU A 96 20.05 7.10 6.23
N ASP A 97 21.32 6.71 6.14
CA ASP A 97 22.10 6.85 4.89
C ASP A 97 21.59 5.90 3.80
N HIS A 98 21.30 4.64 4.16
CA HIS A 98 20.68 3.67 3.26
C HIS A 98 19.31 4.18 2.77
N ILE A 99 18.49 4.69 3.69
CA ILE A 99 17.17 5.26 3.36
C ILE A 99 17.32 6.47 2.44
N ARG A 100 18.27 7.37 2.71
CA ARG A 100 18.51 8.57 1.90
C ARG A 100 18.91 8.21 0.47
N LYS A 101 19.74 7.18 0.26
CA LYS A 101 20.08 6.69 -1.08
C LYS A 101 18.85 6.20 -1.84
N VAL A 102 18.02 5.40 -1.20
CA VAL A 102 16.77 4.86 -1.78
C VAL A 102 15.77 5.99 -2.10
N ILE A 103 15.66 7.00 -1.22
CA ILE A 103 14.83 8.19 -1.48
C ILE A 103 15.38 8.98 -2.66
N ASN A 104 16.68 9.25 -2.72
CA ASN A 104 17.28 9.99 -3.84
C ASN A 104 17.02 9.29 -5.18
N LEU A 105 17.02 7.95 -5.20
CA LEU A 105 16.61 7.19 -6.37
C LEU A 105 15.15 7.45 -6.75
N LEU A 106 14.21 7.43 -5.79
CA LEU A 106 12.82 7.82 -6.03
C LEU A 106 12.72 9.23 -6.64
N LEU A 107 13.39 10.20 -6.03
CA LEU A 107 13.36 11.60 -6.47
C LEU A 107 13.80 11.72 -7.93
N LYS A 108 14.96 11.12 -8.27
CA LYS A 108 15.51 11.11 -9.62
C LYS A 108 14.52 10.49 -10.61
N GLN A 109 13.99 9.30 -10.31
CA GLN A 109 13.11 8.58 -11.22
C GLN A 109 11.79 9.33 -11.47
N VAL A 110 11.24 9.99 -10.43
CA VAL A 110 10.01 10.79 -10.56
C VAL A 110 10.27 12.08 -11.35
N ASP A 111 11.40 12.74 -11.13
CA ASP A 111 11.76 13.98 -11.83
C ASP A 111 12.07 13.77 -13.33
N GLU A 112 12.42 12.54 -13.72
CA GLU A 112 12.69 12.16 -15.12
C GLU A 112 11.45 11.66 -15.87
N LEU A 113 10.27 11.58 -15.23
CA LEU A 113 9.03 11.13 -15.86
C LEU A 113 8.56 12.04 -17.01
N ASP A 114 8.84 13.35 -16.93
CA ASP A 114 8.44 14.28 -17.99
C ASP A 114 9.35 14.21 -19.22
N LYS A 115 10.54 13.63 -19.08
CA LYS A 115 11.57 13.63 -20.13
C LYS A 115 11.55 12.37 -20.99
N ASN A 116 11.02 11.27 -20.45
CA ASN A 116 11.16 9.94 -21.01
C ASN A 116 9.82 9.19 -20.98
N SER A 117 9.63 8.23 -21.89
CA SER A 117 8.48 7.32 -21.79
C SER A 117 8.53 6.53 -20.49
N PHE A 118 7.37 6.36 -19.84
CA PHE A 118 7.22 5.51 -18.69
C PHE A 118 7.12 4.05 -19.14
N THR A 119 7.97 3.19 -18.62
CA THR A 119 8.12 1.78 -19.04
C THR A 119 7.90 0.84 -17.87
N ASP A 120 7.68 -0.45 -18.17
CA ASP A 120 7.56 -1.50 -17.15
C ASP A 120 8.81 -1.56 -16.26
N SER A 121 10.01 -1.44 -16.83
CA SER A 121 11.28 -1.46 -16.08
C SER A 121 11.37 -0.29 -15.08
N LYS A 122 10.95 0.92 -15.46
CA LYS A 122 10.89 2.08 -14.55
C LYS A 122 9.86 1.88 -13.44
N SER A 123 8.69 1.34 -13.78
CA SER A 123 7.66 0.99 -12.80
C SER A 123 8.16 -0.04 -11.79
N ASN A 124 8.84 -1.09 -12.24
CA ASN A 124 9.42 -2.12 -11.39
C ASN A 124 10.51 -1.55 -10.46
N LEU A 125 11.33 -0.63 -10.96
CA LEU A 125 12.32 0.07 -10.15
C LEU A 125 11.66 0.89 -9.03
N ILE A 126 10.67 1.73 -9.38
CA ILE A 126 9.93 2.54 -8.41
C ILE A 126 9.19 1.64 -7.39
N ALA A 127 8.62 0.53 -7.85
CA ALA A 127 8.00 -0.47 -6.96
C ALA A 127 9.02 -1.10 -5.99
N GLY A 128 10.23 -1.40 -6.46
CA GLY A 128 11.35 -1.87 -5.64
C GLY A 128 11.74 -0.85 -4.58
N VAL A 129 11.84 0.43 -4.97
CA VAL A 129 12.11 1.54 -4.04
C VAL A 129 11.04 1.63 -2.95
N TYR A 130 9.76 1.66 -3.32
CA TYR A 130 8.68 1.70 -2.34
C TYR A 130 8.65 0.46 -1.45
N SER A 131 9.01 -0.72 -1.97
CA SER A 131 9.10 -1.94 -1.17
C SER A 131 10.15 -1.83 -0.06
N VAL A 132 11.33 -1.28 -0.39
CA VAL A 132 12.39 -1.06 0.60
C VAL A 132 11.93 -0.03 1.64
N LEU A 133 11.38 1.12 1.20
CA LEU A 133 10.88 2.15 2.12
C LEU A 133 9.76 1.62 3.05
N HIS A 134 8.85 0.80 2.52
CA HIS A 134 7.79 0.16 3.29
C HIS A 134 8.34 -0.72 4.42
N PHE A 135 9.26 -1.62 4.10
CA PHE A 135 9.81 -2.52 5.12
C PHE A 135 10.78 -1.82 6.08
N SER A 136 11.45 -0.74 5.65
CA SER A 136 12.22 0.13 6.56
C SER A 136 11.34 0.81 7.61
N CYS A 137 10.04 0.99 7.36
CA CYS A 137 9.09 1.60 8.29
C CYS A 137 8.38 0.60 9.22
N THR A 138 8.48 -0.70 8.98
CA THR A 138 7.72 -1.69 9.75
C THR A 138 8.27 -1.80 11.17
N ARG A 139 7.43 -1.55 12.19
CA ARG A 139 7.82 -1.58 13.61
C ARG A 139 9.07 -0.74 13.91
N ASN A 140 9.19 0.42 13.27
CA ASN A 140 10.36 1.30 13.42
C ASN A 140 9.96 2.77 13.25
N GLU A 141 9.63 3.41 14.37
CA GLU A 141 9.20 4.80 14.42
C GLU A 141 10.31 5.76 14.03
N LYS A 142 11.57 5.44 14.35
CA LYS A 142 12.72 6.26 13.97
C LYS A 142 12.80 6.43 12.45
N ASN A 143 12.70 5.33 11.72
CA ASN A 143 12.72 5.36 10.25
C ASN A 143 11.48 6.06 9.68
N ARG A 144 10.29 5.83 10.25
CA ARG A 144 9.07 6.55 9.84
C ARG A 144 9.23 8.06 10.00
N THR A 145 9.70 8.50 11.16
CA THR A 145 9.96 9.91 11.47
C THR A 145 10.93 10.50 10.46
N PHE A 146 12.10 9.87 10.28
CA PHE A 146 13.10 10.33 9.31
C PHE A 146 12.53 10.46 7.89
N ILE A 147 11.82 9.43 7.42
CA ILE A 147 11.26 9.43 6.06
C ILE A 147 10.17 10.50 5.90
N SER A 148 9.34 10.71 6.92
CA SER A 148 8.25 11.71 6.90
C SER A 148 8.75 13.15 6.75
N GLU A 149 9.98 13.43 7.20
CA GLU A 149 10.64 14.74 7.08
C GLU A 149 11.31 14.96 5.72
N THR A 150 11.34 13.94 4.85
CA THR A 150 11.91 14.03 3.50
C THR A 150 10.86 14.40 2.44
N GLN A 151 11.29 14.51 1.18
CA GLN A 151 10.39 14.69 0.04
C GLN A 151 9.72 13.40 -0.45
N ALA A 152 9.96 12.23 0.17
CA ALA A 152 9.46 10.94 -0.31
C ALA A 152 7.93 10.89 -0.43
N VAL A 153 7.21 11.41 0.57
CA VAL A 153 5.73 11.48 0.54
C VAL A 153 5.25 12.36 -0.61
N ASN A 154 5.74 13.60 -0.67
CA ASN A 154 5.34 14.56 -1.72
C ASN A 154 5.60 13.98 -3.12
N LYS A 155 6.75 13.32 -3.32
CA LYS A 155 7.13 12.74 -4.61
C LYS A 155 6.35 11.49 -4.97
N THR A 156 5.92 10.72 -3.97
CA THR A 156 4.95 9.64 -4.17
C THR A 156 3.63 10.21 -4.68
N VAL A 157 3.13 11.30 -4.10
CA VAL A 157 1.90 11.95 -4.57
C VAL A 157 2.08 12.53 -5.98
N THR A 158 3.22 13.18 -6.27
CA THR A 158 3.54 13.67 -7.62
C THR A 158 3.58 12.53 -8.65
N PHE A 159 4.19 11.39 -8.32
CA PHE A 159 4.18 10.20 -9.17
C PHE A 159 2.75 9.74 -9.47
N LEU A 160 1.90 9.60 -8.43
CA LEU A 160 0.52 9.16 -8.59
C LEU A 160 -0.31 10.14 -9.42
N ALA A 161 -0.12 11.45 -9.24
CA ALA A 161 -0.75 12.48 -10.06
C ALA A 161 -0.38 12.31 -11.54
N LYS A 162 0.92 12.12 -11.82
CA LYS A 162 1.39 11.88 -13.19
C LYS A 162 0.79 10.62 -13.80
N MET A 163 0.65 9.53 -13.04
CA MET A 163 0.01 8.31 -13.52
C MET A 163 -1.49 8.53 -13.81
N ALA A 164 -2.16 9.37 -13.01
CA ALA A 164 -3.55 9.75 -13.28
C ALA A 164 -3.70 10.51 -14.60
N ASP A 165 -2.78 11.43 -14.90
CA ASP A 165 -2.74 12.18 -16.15
C ASP A 165 -2.47 11.27 -17.36
N LEU A 166 -1.55 10.32 -17.20
CA LEU A 166 -1.15 9.40 -18.27
C LEU A 166 -2.09 8.20 -18.46
N PHE A 167 -3.09 8.02 -17.58
CA PHE A 167 -3.90 6.80 -17.50
C PHE A 167 -4.52 6.34 -18.83
N GLU A 168 -4.98 7.27 -19.67
CA GLU A 168 -5.61 6.92 -20.96
C GLU A 168 -4.58 6.42 -22.00
N ASN A 169 -3.32 6.81 -21.84
CA ASN A 169 -2.24 6.54 -22.79
C ASN A 169 -1.22 5.52 -22.24
N LEU A 170 -1.42 5.04 -21.03
CA LEU A 170 -0.52 4.14 -20.33
C LEU A 170 -1.30 2.92 -19.82
N PRO A 171 -0.96 1.70 -20.28
CA PRO A 171 -1.62 0.50 -19.79
C PRO A 171 -1.56 0.42 -18.26
N PHE A 172 -2.72 0.19 -17.61
CA PHE A 172 -2.80 0.13 -16.16
C PHE A 172 -1.79 -0.85 -15.53
N ASN A 173 -1.59 -2.01 -16.18
CA ASN A 173 -0.64 -3.02 -15.72
C ASN A 173 0.81 -2.52 -15.68
N THR A 174 1.18 -1.53 -16.50
CA THR A 174 2.53 -0.97 -16.51
C THR A 174 2.83 -0.25 -15.21
N PHE A 175 1.93 0.60 -14.68
CA PHE A 175 2.19 1.35 -13.44
C PHE A 175 1.61 0.72 -12.17
N TYR A 176 0.77 -0.32 -12.29
CA TYR A 176 0.15 -0.98 -11.14
C TYR A 176 1.16 -1.47 -10.08
N PRO A 177 2.31 -2.08 -10.42
CA PRO A 177 3.31 -2.47 -9.41
C PRO A 177 3.76 -1.28 -8.55
N ALA A 178 4.11 -0.16 -9.17
CA ALA A 178 4.50 1.05 -8.46
C ALA A 178 3.35 1.65 -7.63
N LEU A 179 2.12 1.65 -8.16
CA LEU A 179 0.92 2.08 -7.41
C LEU A 179 0.72 1.25 -6.14
N LYS A 180 0.74 -0.08 -6.26
CA LYS A 180 0.53 -1.02 -5.17
C LYS A 180 1.55 -0.82 -4.05
N HIS A 181 2.83 -0.79 -4.42
CA HIS A 181 3.91 -0.63 -3.44
C HIS A 181 3.98 0.78 -2.87
N GLY A 182 3.66 1.81 -3.65
CA GLY A 182 3.54 3.19 -3.17
C GLY A 182 2.41 3.33 -2.13
N CYS A 183 1.26 2.69 -2.38
CA CYS A 183 0.18 2.61 -1.41
C CYS A 183 0.60 1.91 -0.10
N ALA A 184 1.33 0.79 -0.20
CA ALA A 184 1.86 0.09 0.98
C ALA A 184 2.86 0.95 1.77
N PHE A 185 3.73 1.67 1.07
CA PHE A 185 4.67 2.61 1.66
C PHE A 185 3.97 3.74 2.42
N LEU A 186 2.98 4.40 1.81
CA LEU A 186 2.22 5.47 2.48
C LEU A 186 1.50 4.95 3.73
N ARG A 187 0.90 3.76 3.66
CA ARG A 187 0.27 3.14 4.84
C ARG A 187 1.25 2.86 5.96
N SER A 188 2.45 2.37 5.66
CA SER A 188 3.44 2.09 6.71
C SER A 188 3.89 3.32 7.49
N LEU A 189 3.78 4.52 6.94
CA LEU A 189 4.06 5.76 7.69
C LEU A 189 2.97 6.12 8.70
N THR A 190 1.78 5.51 8.59
CA THR A 190 0.61 5.79 9.44
C THR A 190 0.42 4.80 10.59
N HIS A 191 1.29 3.79 10.70
CA HIS A 191 1.18 2.76 11.73
C HIS A 191 1.80 3.21 13.06
N ASP A 192 1.13 2.85 14.15
CA ASP A 192 1.65 2.91 15.53
C ASP A 192 1.92 1.47 16.01
N ASP A 193 2.89 0.80 15.37
CA ASP A 193 3.20 -0.63 15.57
C ASP A 193 4.59 -0.89 16.19
N ASP A 194 5.31 0.16 16.56
CA ASP A 194 6.61 0.06 17.23
C ASP A 194 6.41 0.07 18.75
N PHE A 195 6.70 -1.07 19.38
CA PHE A 195 6.53 -1.25 20.82
C PHE A 195 7.76 -0.79 21.62
N ASP A 196 8.84 -0.39 20.97
CA ASP A 196 10.07 0.09 21.61
C ASP A 196 10.03 1.60 21.90
N VAL A 197 8.99 2.30 21.43
CA VAL A 197 8.73 3.72 21.71
C VAL A 197 7.42 3.91 22.48
N GLU A 198 7.35 4.95 23.30
CA GLU A 198 6.14 5.24 24.10
C GLU A 198 4.99 5.76 23.22
N PHE A 199 5.31 6.53 22.18
CA PHE A 199 4.35 7.14 21.27
C PHE A 199 4.85 7.07 19.82
N GLY A 200 3.95 6.74 18.90
CA GLY A 200 4.17 6.85 17.46
C GLY A 200 3.59 8.15 16.89
N PHE A 201 4.04 8.52 15.68
CA PHE A 201 3.54 9.69 14.94
C PHE A 201 2.55 9.29 13.83
N GLY A 202 1.97 8.10 13.86
CA GLY A 202 1.11 7.56 12.79
C GLY A 202 -0.05 8.49 12.41
N SER A 203 -0.78 9.00 13.42
CA SER A 203 -1.88 9.95 13.18
C SER A 203 -1.42 11.30 12.62
N GLU A 204 -0.21 11.77 12.96
CA GLU A 204 0.33 13.04 12.44
C GLU A 204 0.79 12.85 11.00
N ASN A 205 1.48 11.75 10.72
CA ASN A 205 1.90 11.37 9.38
C ASN A 205 0.71 11.20 8.44
N ALA A 206 -0.37 10.55 8.89
CA ALA A 206 -1.63 10.43 8.14
C ALA A 206 -2.16 11.81 7.70
N ARG A 207 -2.15 12.79 8.61
CA ARG A 207 -2.58 14.17 8.33
C ARG A 207 -1.66 14.86 7.33
N THR A 208 -0.35 14.70 7.48
CA THR A 208 0.66 15.27 6.58
C THR A 208 0.53 14.69 5.18
N ILE A 209 0.37 13.37 5.05
CA ILE A 209 0.15 12.68 3.76
C ILE A 209 -1.13 13.20 3.10
N ALA A 210 -2.25 13.26 3.83
CA ALA A 210 -3.53 13.71 3.27
C ALA A 210 -3.50 15.17 2.76
N LYS A 211 -2.65 16.03 3.37
CA LYS A 211 -2.47 17.43 2.99
C LYS A 211 -1.38 17.65 1.93
N SER A 212 -0.58 16.63 1.63
CA SER A 212 0.50 16.68 0.63
C SER A 212 -0.05 16.66 -0.79
N GLY A 213 0.38 17.61 -1.64
CA GLY A 213 0.29 17.51 -3.11
C GLY A 213 -1.10 17.16 -3.69
N SER A 214 -2.18 17.60 -3.05
CA SER A 214 -3.56 17.21 -3.42
C SER A 214 -3.80 15.68 -3.37
N CYS A 215 -3.16 14.97 -2.44
CA CYS A 215 -3.21 13.51 -2.31
C CYS A 215 -4.64 12.95 -2.42
N LEU A 216 -5.60 13.47 -1.65
CA LEU A 216 -6.99 12.99 -1.69
C LEU A 216 -7.62 13.12 -3.09
N GLU A 217 -7.37 14.23 -3.78
CA GLU A 217 -7.90 14.47 -5.14
C GLU A 217 -7.29 13.50 -6.14
N VAL A 218 -5.96 13.32 -6.11
CA VAL A 218 -5.24 12.37 -6.96
C VAL A 218 -5.78 10.95 -6.77
N PHE A 219 -6.00 10.52 -5.51
CA PHE A 219 -6.53 9.20 -5.21
C PHE A 219 -7.96 9.03 -5.74
N VAL A 220 -8.82 10.03 -5.58
CA VAL A 220 -10.20 9.98 -6.10
C VAL A 220 -10.22 9.90 -7.63
N ILE A 221 -9.37 10.68 -8.31
CA ILE A 221 -9.22 10.64 -9.78
C ILE A 221 -8.76 9.25 -10.23
N LEU A 222 -7.75 8.67 -9.57
CA LEU A 222 -7.27 7.32 -9.89
C LEU A 222 -8.34 6.27 -9.69
N VAL A 223 -9.08 6.28 -8.56
CA VAL A 223 -10.18 5.32 -8.35
C VAL A 223 -11.22 5.45 -9.46
N SER A 224 -11.63 6.67 -9.80
CA SER A 224 -12.61 6.93 -10.87
C SER A 224 -12.15 6.36 -12.22
N LYS A 225 -10.90 6.63 -12.60
CA LYS A 225 -10.31 6.11 -13.84
C LYS A 225 -10.21 4.58 -13.86
N ILE A 226 -9.77 3.98 -12.76
CA ILE A 226 -9.66 2.53 -12.61
C ILE A 226 -11.04 1.87 -12.67
N LEU A 227 -12.05 2.45 -12.00
CA LEU A 227 -13.43 1.95 -12.01
C LEU A 227 -14.02 1.90 -13.42
N ASN A 228 -13.68 2.89 -14.25
CA ASN A 228 -14.12 2.97 -15.65
C ASN A 228 -13.28 2.09 -16.61
N SER A 229 -12.26 1.40 -16.10
CA SER A 229 -11.40 0.50 -16.86
C SER A 229 -11.80 -0.97 -16.69
N SER A 230 -11.18 -1.87 -17.47
CA SER A 230 -11.38 -3.31 -17.33
C SER A 230 -10.61 -3.95 -16.16
N ASN A 231 -9.71 -3.22 -15.49
CA ASN A 231 -8.88 -3.74 -14.41
C ASN A 231 -9.10 -2.99 -13.09
N VAL A 232 -9.91 -3.55 -12.21
CA VAL A 232 -10.30 -2.95 -10.93
C VAL A 232 -9.36 -3.25 -9.76
N ILE A 233 -8.25 -3.96 -9.98
CA ILE A 233 -7.40 -4.50 -8.90
C ILE A 233 -6.79 -3.37 -8.04
N GLY A 234 -6.45 -2.23 -8.65
CA GLY A 234 -5.86 -1.09 -7.93
C GLY A 234 -6.80 -0.35 -6.98
N ILE A 235 -8.13 -0.54 -7.10
CA ILE A 235 -9.10 0.15 -6.23
C ILE A 235 -8.88 -0.23 -4.77
N SER A 236 -8.60 -1.51 -4.49
CA SER A 236 -8.41 -1.97 -3.12
C SER A 236 -7.18 -1.35 -2.45
N ASP A 237 -6.08 -1.21 -3.20
CA ASP A 237 -4.85 -0.59 -2.69
C ASP A 237 -5.08 0.90 -2.35
N LEU A 238 -5.83 1.60 -3.20
CA LEU A 238 -6.22 3.00 -2.98
C LEU A 238 -7.17 3.15 -1.78
N PHE A 239 -8.20 2.31 -1.67
CA PHE A 239 -9.17 2.34 -0.57
C PHE A 239 -8.53 2.03 0.78
N GLN A 240 -7.67 1.01 0.84
CA GLN A 240 -6.93 0.72 2.07
C GLN A 240 -6.06 1.90 2.50
N THR A 241 -5.39 2.57 1.56
CA THR A 241 -4.56 3.74 1.88
C THR A 241 -5.40 4.94 2.32
N LEU A 242 -6.50 5.23 1.61
CA LEU A 242 -7.44 6.29 2.00
C LEU A 242 -7.99 6.05 3.41
N SER A 243 -8.25 4.79 3.78
CA SER A 243 -8.79 4.43 5.10
C SER A 243 -7.82 4.70 6.26
N THR A 244 -6.50 4.75 6.00
CA THR A 244 -5.50 5.06 7.04
C THR A 244 -5.12 6.54 7.08
N ILE A 245 -5.30 7.28 5.98
CA ILE A 245 -4.96 8.72 5.93
C ILE A 245 -6.15 9.62 6.29
N ILE A 246 -7.40 9.20 6.02
CA ILE A 246 -8.61 9.95 6.39
C ILE A 246 -8.94 9.65 7.86
N THR A 247 -8.33 10.41 8.76
CA THR A 247 -8.47 10.20 10.21
C THR A 247 -9.25 11.30 10.93
N ARG A 248 -9.62 12.38 10.22
CA ARG A 248 -10.27 13.57 10.78
C ARG A 248 -11.47 14.01 9.94
N GLU A 249 -12.42 14.67 10.60
CA GLU A 249 -13.65 15.18 9.97
C GLU A 249 -13.38 16.13 8.78
N GLU A 250 -12.37 17.00 8.90
CA GLU A 250 -11.94 17.89 7.81
C GLU A 250 -11.55 17.12 6.53
N LEU A 251 -10.92 15.95 6.69
CA LEU A 251 -10.50 15.09 5.59
C LEU A 251 -11.68 14.28 5.03
N CYS A 252 -12.60 13.85 5.89
CA CYS A 252 -13.86 13.20 5.47
C CYS A 252 -14.66 14.13 4.57
N THR A 253 -14.84 15.38 5.01
CA THR A 253 -15.57 16.41 4.28
C THR A 253 -14.87 16.76 2.96
N LYS A 254 -13.54 16.87 2.97
CA LYS A 254 -12.76 17.08 1.74
C LYS A 254 -12.94 15.93 0.75
N PHE A 255 -12.87 14.68 1.20
CA PHE A 255 -13.11 13.50 0.36
C PHE A 255 -14.52 13.52 -0.25
N ALA A 256 -15.54 13.83 0.54
CA ALA A 256 -16.91 13.98 0.04
C ALA A 256 -17.04 15.11 -0.99
N SER A 257 -16.38 16.25 -0.79
CA SER A 257 -16.40 17.38 -1.74
C SER A 257 -15.77 17.05 -3.10
N LEU A 258 -14.94 16.00 -3.16
CA LEU A 258 -14.31 15.49 -4.38
C LEU A 258 -15.17 14.43 -5.09
N ASN A 259 -16.45 14.28 -4.73
CA ASN A 259 -17.32 13.19 -5.14
C ASN A 259 -16.84 11.79 -4.67
N GLY A 260 -15.97 11.74 -3.66
CA GLY A 260 -15.35 10.49 -3.22
C GLY A 260 -16.35 9.47 -2.65
N ILE A 261 -17.42 9.92 -1.97
CA ILE A 261 -18.45 9.02 -1.41
C ILE A 261 -19.20 8.30 -2.52
N ASP A 262 -19.60 9.02 -3.57
CA ASP A 262 -20.31 8.44 -4.71
C ASP A 262 -19.42 7.44 -5.45
N ILE A 263 -18.18 7.80 -5.76
CA ILE A 263 -17.20 6.90 -6.39
C ILE A 263 -16.94 5.65 -5.53
N LEU A 264 -16.83 5.80 -4.21
CA LEU A 264 -16.68 4.68 -3.28
C LEU A 264 -17.88 3.74 -3.34
N MET A 265 -19.10 4.28 -3.24
CA MET A 265 -20.32 3.49 -3.26
C MET A 265 -20.51 2.79 -4.61
N GLN A 266 -20.25 3.46 -5.73
CA GLN A 266 -20.25 2.86 -7.07
C GLN A 266 -19.22 1.74 -7.21
N SER A 267 -18.00 1.95 -6.69
CA SER A 267 -16.94 0.94 -6.73
C SER A 267 -17.35 -0.33 -6.00
N ILE A 268 -18.01 -0.21 -4.85
CA ILE A 268 -18.55 -1.34 -4.09
C ILE A 268 -19.72 -1.98 -4.86
N TYR A 269 -20.66 -1.18 -5.37
CA TYR A 269 -21.84 -1.64 -6.09
C TYR A 269 -21.47 -2.49 -7.32
N PHE A 270 -20.62 -1.97 -8.22
CA PHE A 270 -20.21 -2.69 -9.43
C PHE A 270 -19.33 -3.90 -9.16
N ASN A 271 -18.69 -3.96 -7.98
CA ASN A 271 -17.74 -5.03 -7.62
C ASN A 271 -18.19 -5.81 -6.39
N MET A 272 -19.50 -5.95 -6.16
CA MET A 272 -20.04 -6.62 -4.97
C MET A 272 -19.53 -8.05 -4.81
N LYS A 273 -19.17 -8.74 -5.89
CA LYS A 273 -18.61 -10.11 -5.86
C LYS A 273 -17.10 -10.18 -5.58
N SER A 274 -16.41 -9.04 -5.50
CA SER A 274 -14.99 -8.96 -5.17
C SER A 274 -14.81 -8.69 -3.67
N ILE A 275 -14.51 -9.75 -2.90
CA ILE A 275 -14.25 -9.63 -1.46
C ILE A 275 -13.15 -8.61 -1.13
N VAL A 276 -12.16 -8.46 -2.01
CA VAL A 276 -11.02 -7.56 -1.85
C VAL A 276 -11.43 -6.09 -1.99
N ILE A 277 -12.32 -5.78 -2.94
CA ILE A 277 -12.85 -4.41 -3.13
C ILE A 277 -13.90 -4.11 -2.07
N VAL A 278 -14.81 -5.04 -1.79
CA VAL A 278 -15.83 -4.87 -0.74
C VAL A 278 -15.17 -4.64 0.63
N SER A 279 -14.20 -5.48 1.02
CA SER A 279 -13.55 -5.33 2.33
C SER A 279 -12.82 -3.99 2.46
N SER A 280 -12.04 -3.61 1.46
CA SER A 280 -11.32 -2.31 1.46
C SER A 280 -12.27 -1.12 1.38
N GLY A 281 -13.36 -1.21 0.60
CA GLY A 281 -14.39 -0.19 0.51
C GLY A 281 -15.13 0.00 1.84
N LEU A 282 -15.43 -1.09 2.57
CA LEU A 282 -16.00 -1.01 3.91
C LEU A 282 -15.04 -0.41 4.93
N MET A 283 -13.73 -0.65 4.82
CA MET A 283 -12.71 0.02 5.64
C MET A 283 -12.69 1.52 5.36
N LEU A 284 -12.75 1.93 4.09
CA LEU A 284 -12.84 3.34 3.74
C LEU A 284 -14.15 3.98 4.21
N LEU A 285 -15.29 3.28 4.08
CA LEU A 285 -16.57 3.73 4.61
C LEU A 285 -16.50 4.00 6.12
N GLN A 286 -15.86 3.11 6.89
CA GLN A 286 -15.62 3.34 8.32
C GLN A 286 -14.85 4.65 8.58
N ALA A 287 -13.80 4.91 7.80
CA ALA A 287 -12.97 6.10 7.96
C ALA A 287 -13.73 7.40 7.59
N VAL A 288 -14.40 7.44 6.44
CA VAL A 288 -15.08 8.65 5.94
C VAL A 288 -16.36 8.97 6.71
N CYS A 289 -17.02 7.95 7.29
CA CYS A 289 -18.23 8.14 8.09
C CYS A 289 -17.96 8.64 9.51
N GLY A 290 -16.76 9.16 9.80
CA GLY A 290 -16.50 9.96 10.99
C GLY A 290 -17.30 11.28 11.03
N SER A 291 -17.65 11.83 9.86
CA SER A 291 -18.50 13.03 9.74
C SER A 291 -19.96 12.66 9.49
N ASP A 292 -20.89 13.30 10.22
CA ASP A 292 -22.32 13.06 10.05
C ASP A 292 -22.82 13.48 8.66
N ALA A 293 -22.20 14.49 8.04
CA ALA A 293 -22.49 14.88 6.66
C ALA A 293 -22.16 13.74 5.68
N CYS A 294 -21.02 13.06 5.86
CA CYS A 294 -20.63 11.92 5.02
C CYS A 294 -21.56 10.71 5.23
N LYS A 295 -21.99 10.46 6.47
CA LYS A 295 -22.99 9.42 6.77
C LYS A 295 -24.31 9.68 6.03
N LEU A 296 -24.78 10.93 6.03
CA LEU A 296 -25.98 11.33 5.29
C LEU A 296 -25.79 11.16 3.77
N SER A 297 -24.60 11.47 3.22
CA SER A 297 -24.29 11.19 1.81
C SER A 297 -24.40 9.70 1.48
N VAL A 298 -23.90 8.81 2.35
CA VAL A 298 -24.06 7.36 2.19
C VAL A 298 -25.54 6.96 2.28
N GLY A 299 -26.29 7.51 3.24
CA GLY A 299 -27.72 7.23 3.41
C GLY A 299 -28.58 7.65 2.21
N ASN A 300 -28.24 8.79 1.61
CA ASN A 300 -28.93 9.36 0.45
C ASN A 300 -28.42 8.82 -0.89
N TRP A 301 -27.30 8.09 -0.89
CA TRP A 301 -26.77 7.48 -2.10
C TRP A 301 -27.76 6.46 -2.65
N SER A 302 -27.96 6.46 -3.97
CA SER A 302 -28.80 5.48 -4.64
C SER A 302 -28.36 5.26 -6.07
N MET A 303 -28.40 4.01 -6.53
CA MET A 303 -28.12 3.63 -7.91
C MET A 303 -28.99 2.45 -8.31
N HIS A 304 -29.58 2.47 -9.51
CA HIS A 304 -30.43 1.39 -10.03
C HIS A 304 -31.51 0.89 -9.03
N ASN A 305 -32.17 1.83 -8.33
CA ASN A 305 -33.17 1.58 -7.28
C ASN A 305 -32.63 0.89 -6.00
N ILE A 306 -31.31 0.75 -5.86
CA ILE A 306 -30.65 0.29 -4.63
C ILE A 306 -30.16 1.51 -3.86
N SER A 307 -30.65 1.70 -2.63
CA SER A 307 -30.16 2.74 -1.72
C SER A 307 -28.86 2.32 -1.04
N GLY A 308 -28.09 3.27 -0.50
CA GLY A 308 -26.88 2.96 0.27
C GLY A 308 -27.13 1.99 1.43
N PRO A 309 -28.15 2.21 2.27
CA PRO A 309 -28.56 1.24 3.29
C PRO A 309 -28.90 -0.15 2.74
N GLN A 310 -29.58 -0.23 1.59
CA GLN A 310 -29.89 -1.50 0.96
C GLN A 310 -28.63 -2.21 0.45
N LEU A 311 -27.72 -1.48 -0.23
CA LEU A 311 -26.46 -2.02 -0.71
C LEU A 311 -25.62 -2.62 0.44
N ILE A 312 -25.58 -1.96 1.60
CA ILE A 312 -24.88 -2.48 2.79
C ILE A 312 -25.49 -3.81 3.24
N VAL A 313 -26.82 -3.93 3.23
CA VAL A 313 -27.51 -5.17 3.58
C VAL A 313 -27.28 -6.27 2.55
N ASP A 314 -27.31 -5.95 1.26
CA ASP A 314 -27.07 -6.89 0.17
C ASP A 314 -25.65 -7.50 0.25
N ILE A 315 -24.66 -6.66 0.58
CA ILE A 315 -23.28 -7.13 0.85
C ILE A 315 -23.25 -8.03 2.09
N PHE A 316 -24.05 -7.71 3.11
CA PHE A 316 -24.12 -8.51 4.33
C PHE A 316 -24.67 -9.90 4.08
N GLU A 317 -25.70 -9.99 3.24
CA GLU A 317 -26.24 -11.27 2.78
C GLU A 317 -25.20 -12.08 2.01
N GLU A 318 -24.55 -11.45 1.02
CA GLU A 318 -23.54 -12.09 0.18
C GLU A 318 -22.38 -12.69 0.98
N TYR A 319 -21.89 -11.95 1.98
CA TYR A 319 -20.66 -12.29 2.72
C TYR A 319 -20.92 -12.70 4.17
N ILE A 320 -22.11 -13.17 4.51
CA ILE A 320 -22.44 -13.55 5.90
C ILE A 320 -21.49 -14.61 6.48
N ASN A 321 -20.92 -15.46 5.62
CA ASN A 321 -19.96 -16.50 6.01
C ASN A 321 -18.51 -16.01 6.09
N SER A 322 -18.22 -14.77 5.71
CA SER A 322 -16.87 -14.18 5.79
C SER A 322 -16.68 -13.40 7.09
N PRO A 323 -15.86 -13.89 8.06
CA PRO A 323 -15.71 -13.22 9.35
C PRO A 323 -15.06 -11.84 9.23
N ILE A 324 -14.19 -11.66 8.21
CA ILE A 324 -13.52 -10.40 7.94
C ILE A 324 -14.51 -9.35 7.43
N VAL A 325 -15.34 -9.71 6.46
CA VAL A 325 -16.30 -8.77 5.85
C VAL A 325 -17.42 -8.44 6.84
N THR A 326 -17.98 -9.45 7.53
CA THR A 326 -19.03 -9.24 8.54
C THR A 326 -18.59 -8.36 9.69
N LYS A 327 -17.32 -8.45 10.13
CA LYS A 327 -16.72 -7.51 11.09
C LYS A 327 -16.73 -6.07 10.58
N HIS A 328 -16.32 -5.84 9.33
CA HIS A 328 -16.31 -4.50 8.74
C HIS A 328 -17.74 -3.96 8.53
N LEU A 329 -18.67 -4.78 8.04
CA LEU A 329 -20.08 -4.41 7.90
C LEU A 329 -20.71 -4.01 9.23
N SER A 330 -20.49 -4.81 10.28
CA SER A 330 -21.01 -4.50 11.62
C SER A 330 -20.50 -3.16 12.13
N ARG A 331 -19.23 -2.83 11.86
CA ARG A 331 -18.64 -1.52 12.18
C ARG A 331 -19.24 -0.39 11.35
N VAL A 332 -19.44 -0.58 10.04
CA VAL A 332 -20.09 0.40 9.17
C VAL A 332 -21.50 0.70 9.67
N ILE A 333 -22.31 -0.33 9.97
CA ILE A 333 -23.67 -0.16 10.50
C ILE A 333 -23.64 0.58 11.84
N ALA A 334 -22.73 0.23 12.75
CA ALA A 334 -22.60 0.92 14.03
C ALA A 334 -22.26 2.41 13.84
N ILE A 335 -21.34 2.75 12.93
CA ILE A 335 -20.96 4.14 12.66
C ILE A 335 -22.09 4.93 11.99
N LEU A 336 -22.77 4.35 11.00
CA LEU A 336 -23.87 5.01 10.28
C LEU A 336 -25.09 5.26 11.17
N THR A 337 -25.37 4.36 12.11
CA THR A 337 -26.49 4.50 13.06
C THR A 337 -26.22 5.50 14.18
N LEU A 338 -24.94 5.82 14.45
CA LEU A 338 -24.55 6.71 15.53
C LEU A 338 -24.91 8.18 15.21
N ARG A 339 -25.71 8.81 16.09
CA ARG A 339 -26.20 10.21 16.03
C ARG A 339 -27.18 10.53 14.88
N LEU A 340 -27.59 9.54 14.07
CA LEU A 340 -28.50 9.76 12.93
C LEU A 340 -29.69 8.78 12.96
N PRO A 341 -30.78 9.11 13.69
CA PRO A 341 -31.92 8.20 13.89
C PRO A 341 -32.65 7.84 12.59
N ASP A 342 -32.77 8.78 11.63
CA ASP A 342 -33.42 8.52 10.35
C ASP A 342 -32.63 7.53 9.49
N LEU A 343 -31.30 7.67 9.48
CA LEU A 343 -30.42 6.71 8.80
C LEU A 343 -30.47 5.34 9.48
N ALA A 344 -30.50 5.31 10.82
CA ALA A 344 -30.67 4.06 11.56
C ALA A 344 -31.99 3.37 11.22
N LYS A 345 -33.09 4.12 11.15
CA LYS A 345 -34.41 3.61 10.72
C LYS A 345 -34.36 3.06 9.29
N SER A 346 -33.67 3.75 8.38
CA SER A 346 -33.49 3.29 6.99
C SER A 346 -32.74 1.94 6.93
N LEU A 347 -31.61 1.81 7.63
CA LEU A 347 -30.86 0.55 7.72
C LEU A 347 -31.68 -0.60 8.34
N ILE A 348 -32.46 -0.33 9.38
CA ILE A 348 -33.36 -1.32 9.99
C ILE A 348 -34.43 -1.75 8.99
N THR A 349 -35.00 -0.81 8.25
CA THR A 349 -36.03 -1.07 7.23
C THR A 349 -35.47 -1.90 6.08
N SER A 350 -34.21 -1.69 5.70
CA SER A 350 -33.50 -2.52 4.72
C SER A 350 -33.14 -3.92 5.24
N GLY A 351 -33.30 -4.21 6.54
CA GLY A 351 -33.08 -5.55 7.11
C GLY A 351 -31.75 -5.74 7.86
N ALA A 352 -30.99 -4.67 8.13
CA ALA A 352 -29.69 -4.77 8.81
C ALA A 352 -29.76 -5.49 10.18
N SER A 353 -30.84 -5.26 10.95
CA SER A 353 -31.05 -5.89 12.25
C SER A 353 -31.14 -7.41 12.18
N MET A 354 -31.82 -7.95 11.15
CA MET A 354 -31.94 -9.38 10.91
C MET A 354 -30.57 -9.99 10.64
N TYR A 355 -29.75 -9.36 9.79
CA TYR A 355 -28.42 -9.88 9.46
C TYR A 355 -27.44 -9.81 10.63
N LEU A 356 -27.49 -8.75 11.46
CA LEU A 356 -26.72 -8.68 12.70
C LEU A 356 -27.06 -9.85 13.64
N ILE A 357 -28.35 -10.19 13.82
CA ILE A 357 -28.76 -11.33 14.63
C ILE A 357 -28.29 -12.66 14.00
N LYS A 358 -28.38 -12.80 12.67
CA LYS A 358 -27.91 -14.01 11.96
C LYS A 358 -26.40 -14.22 12.17
N VAL A 359 -25.59 -13.18 12.07
CA VAL A 359 -24.13 -13.25 12.30
C VAL A 359 -23.80 -13.75 13.71
N LEU A 360 -24.51 -13.26 14.72
CA LEU A 360 -24.35 -13.73 16.10
C LEU A 360 -24.69 -15.22 16.27
N ASN A 361 -25.44 -15.83 15.35
CA ASN A 361 -25.70 -17.27 15.34
C ASN A 361 -24.65 -18.05 14.53
N VAL A 362 -24.09 -17.47 13.48
CA VAL A 362 -23.08 -18.10 12.62
C VAL A 362 -21.73 -18.25 13.35
N TYR A 363 -21.33 -17.27 14.14
CA TYR A 363 -20.02 -17.25 14.83
C TYR A 363 -20.13 -17.47 16.35
N LYS A 364 -21.10 -18.28 16.80
CA LYS A 364 -21.25 -18.64 18.23
C LYS A 364 -20.09 -19.48 18.74
#